data_AF-W6LHK2-F1
#
_entry.id   AF-W6LHK2-F1
#
_cell.length_a   1.000
_cell.length_b   1.000
_cell.length_c   1.000
_cell.angle_alpha   90.00
_cell.angle_beta   90.00
_cell.angle_gamma   90.00
#
_symmetry.space_group_name_H-M   'P 1'
#
loop_
_entity.id
_entity.type
_entity.pdbx_description
1 polymer ?
#
loop_
_entity_poly.entity_id
_entity_poly.type
_entity_poly.pdbx_seq_one_letter_code
_entity_poly.pdbx_strand_id
1 'polypeptide(L)'
;MIFYNAANREIRRTSSIVKSPLFSLLGEVLSGASIIRAYGRESAIIRETLRRLDLVYSCSSLENTANRWLGVRIYFLGNIVATTIMTVGVVMVMSGRLKDNIGIISLSLTLSLQTLEQLIWLVRCVASVEADMNSVERIIYYTKETPKEDIPELNAEVDALVMCDNLKTKKITLDVMVEADGSAAMLEDKAQSGSLELRNVDLRYREGLPLVLCGVSFRIEPGEKIGIVGRTGSGKSTLLLAFMRMVDISGGDIIVNDAPIHSLPVRKLRQLFSMIPQDPLLFEGTVRQNLDPFLESSNKELWHALTLVGMYTRISNEAEGIDCRVQEGGANFSVGQRQLLCMARAVLKKNSRFILMDEATANIDPEVDQYIQSTVMRTFAAYTVITIAHRLQTVAQYDRIIVMNNGRVAEIGSPYDLVTRQDSIFRSMVNSMGFSATRQFMETADASNLVRR
;
A
#
# COMPACT_ATOMS: atom_id res chain seq x y z
N MET A 1 16.52 41.20 -1.55
CA MET A 1 15.58 40.08 -1.81
C MET A 1 16.32 38.78 -2.07
N ILE A 2 17.18 38.68 -3.10
CA ILE A 2 17.84 37.42 -3.53
C ILE A 2 18.43 36.60 -2.37
N PHE A 3 19.24 37.23 -1.51
CA PHE A 3 19.86 36.55 -0.36
C PHE A 3 18.84 35.99 0.64
N TYR A 4 17.81 36.77 0.97
CA TYR A 4 16.77 36.33 1.91
C TYR A 4 15.90 35.23 1.32
N ASN A 5 15.51 35.33 0.04
CA ASN A 5 14.69 34.32 -0.61
C ASN A 5 15.42 32.97 -0.69
N ALA A 6 16.71 32.97 -1.05
CA ALA A 6 17.52 31.76 -1.08
C ALA A 6 17.62 31.09 0.30
N ALA A 7 17.87 31.87 1.35
CA ALA A 7 17.92 31.36 2.72
C ALA A 7 16.55 30.85 3.21
N ASN A 8 15.48 31.60 2.96
CA ASN A 8 14.12 31.25 3.39
C ASN A 8 13.64 29.95 2.71
N ARG A 9 13.96 29.77 1.43
CA ARG A 9 13.64 28.54 0.68
C ARG A 9 14.30 27.31 1.29
N GLU A 10 15.60 27.37 1.62
CA GLU A 10 16.31 26.25 2.25
C GLU A 10 15.85 25.98 3.68
N ILE A 11 15.53 27.02 4.46
CA ILE A 11 14.96 26.86 5.80
C ILE A 11 13.61 26.14 5.72
N ARG A 12 12.73 26.52 4.78
CA ARG A 12 11.43 25.85 4.58
C ARG A 12 11.59 24.41 4.09
N ARG A 13 12.52 24.16 3.17
CA ARG A 13 12.83 22.81 2.68
C ARG A 13 13.27 21.91 3.83
N THR A 14 14.20 22.38 4.66
CA THR A 14 14.70 21.66 5.83
C THR A 14 13.59 21.42 6.87
N SER A 15 12.79 22.45 7.18
CA SER A 15 11.63 22.34 8.08
C SER A 15 10.64 21.28 7.61
N SER A 16 10.39 21.18 6.30
CA SER A 16 9.51 20.18 5.70
C SER A 16 10.06 18.75 5.84
N ILE A 17 11.38 18.56 5.68
CA ILE A 17 12.06 17.26 5.79
C ILE A 17 12.07 16.76 7.24
N VAL A 18 12.35 17.65 8.21
CA VAL A 18 12.49 17.30 9.63
C VAL A 18 11.15 16.88 10.26
N LYS A 19 10.02 17.27 9.69
CA LYS A 19 8.69 16.84 10.15
C LYS A 19 8.41 15.36 9.87
N SER A 20 8.93 14.79 8.78
CA SER A 20 8.62 13.40 8.38
C SER A 20 9.01 12.35 9.44
N PRO A 21 10.24 12.37 10.01
CA PRO A 21 10.61 11.43 11.08
C PRO A 21 9.76 11.53 12.35
N LEU A 22 9.14 12.69 12.63
CA LEU A 22 8.26 12.85 13.79
C LEU A 22 6.95 12.07 13.59
N PHE A 23 6.36 12.16 12.40
CA PHE A 23 5.16 11.40 12.05
C PHE A 23 5.45 9.89 11.97
N SER A 24 6.61 9.49 11.45
CA SER A 24 7.03 8.07 11.48
C SER A 24 7.15 7.54 12.91
N LEU A 25 7.77 8.31 13.81
CA LEU A 25 7.86 7.93 15.22
C LEU A 25 6.49 7.79 15.87
N LEU A 26 5.56 8.72 15.58
CA LEU A 26 4.20 8.63 16.11
C LEU A 26 3.50 7.34 15.63
N GLY A 27 3.64 6.99 14.36
CA GLY A 27 3.12 5.73 13.81
C GLY A 27 3.71 4.49 14.50
N GLU A 28 5.04 4.47 14.69
CA GLU A 28 5.74 3.39 15.42
C GLU A 28 5.27 3.28 16.87
N VAL A 29 5.07 4.40 17.56
CA VAL A 29 4.59 4.42 18.95
C VAL A 29 3.15 3.94 19.06
N LEU A 30 2.27 4.34 18.13
CA LEU A 30 0.89 3.88 18.11
C LEU A 30 0.80 2.38 17.86
N SER A 31 1.57 1.86 16.89
CA SER A 31 1.62 0.42 16.60
C SER A 31 2.27 -0.40 17.72
N GLY A 32 3.31 0.14 18.37
CA GLY A 32 4.10 -0.55 19.40
C GLY A 32 3.72 -0.26 20.85
N ALA A 33 2.60 0.42 21.12
CA ALA A 33 2.28 0.96 22.45
C ALA A 33 2.20 -0.08 23.57
N SER A 34 1.77 -1.31 23.26
CA SER A 34 1.72 -2.42 24.23
C SER A 34 3.12 -2.88 24.64
N ILE A 35 4.03 -3.04 23.67
CA ILE A 35 5.42 -3.44 23.89
C ILE A 35 6.15 -2.38 24.71
N ILE A 36 6.01 -1.10 24.32
CA ILE A 36 6.66 0.02 25.01
C ILE A 36 6.31 0.04 26.50
N ARG A 37 5.02 -0.16 26.82
CA ARG A 37 4.51 -0.21 28.19
C ARG A 37 4.97 -1.46 28.94
N ALA A 38 4.97 -2.61 28.29
CA ALA A 38 5.42 -3.87 28.89
C ALA A 38 6.90 -3.81 29.32
N TYR A 39 7.74 -3.14 28.55
CA TYR A 39 9.16 -2.97 28.86
C TYR A 39 9.49 -1.71 29.70
N GLY A 40 8.50 -0.87 30.05
CA GLY A 40 8.70 0.34 30.86
C GLY A 40 9.64 1.37 30.24
N ARG A 41 9.63 1.51 28.90
CA ARG A 41 10.54 2.38 28.13
C ARG A 41 9.89 3.69 27.65
N GLU A 42 8.76 4.08 28.23
CA GLU A 42 8.02 5.29 27.86
C GLU A 42 8.89 6.55 27.95
N SER A 43 9.67 6.68 29.04
CA SER A 43 10.53 7.84 29.26
C SER A 43 11.63 8.00 28.21
N ALA A 44 12.15 6.90 27.65
CA ALA A 44 13.15 6.94 26.60
C ALA A 44 12.54 7.43 25.28
N ILE A 45 11.34 6.95 24.95
CA ILE A 45 10.62 7.35 23.74
C ILE A 45 10.18 8.80 23.82
N ILE A 46 9.62 9.24 24.96
CA ILE A 46 9.26 10.65 25.16
C ILE A 46 10.48 11.55 24.95
N ARG A 47 11.66 11.16 25.46
CA ARG A 47 12.90 11.93 25.29
C ARG A 47 13.32 12.04 23.82
N GLU A 48 13.19 10.96 23.05
CA GLU A 48 13.45 10.98 21.61
C GLU A 48 12.42 11.81 20.85
N THR A 49 11.13 11.74 21.21
CA THR A 49 10.08 12.58 20.64
C THR A 49 10.38 14.06 20.89
N LEU A 50 10.74 14.43 22.11
CA LEU A 50 11.13 15.79 22.47
C LEU A 50 12.35 16.25 21.67
N ARG A 51 13.37 15.40 21.52
CA ARG A 51 14.56 15.73 20.70
C ARG A 51 14.22 16.00 19.24
N ARG A 52 13.32 15.22 18.63
CA ARG A 52 12.85 15.46 17.26
C ARG A 52 12.00 16.72 17.17
N LEU A 53 11.18 16.97 18.18
CA LEU A 53 10.33 18.16 18.28
C LEU A 53 11.17 19.43 18.43
N ASP A 54 12.25 19.40 19.21
CA ASP A 54 13.20 20.50 19.38
C ASP A 54 13.85 20.88 18.05
N LEU A 55 14.18 19.91 17.20
CA LEU A 55 14.70 20.17 15.85
C LEU A 55 13.66 20.87 14.96
N VAL A 56 12.39 20.43 15.01
CA VAL A 56 11.29 21.08 14.28
C VAL A 56 11.11 22.53 14.76
N TYR A 57 11.07 22.75 16.07
CA TYR A 57 10.92 24.09 16.65
C TYR A 57 12.14 24.97 16.38
N SER A 58 13.35 24.42 16.38
CA SER A 58 14.57 25.16 16.04
C SER A 58 14.52 25.67 14.60
N CYS A 59 14.08 24.84 13.65
CA CYS A 59 13.87 25.25 12.26
C CYS A 59 12.80 26.35 12.13
N SER A 60 11.68 26.19 12.84
CA SER A 60 10.61 27.22 12.86
C SER A 60 11.08 28.53 13.51
N SER A 61 11.90 28.45 14.55
CA SER A 61 12.50 29.62 15.20
C SER A 61 13.50 30.34 14.29
N LEU A 62 14.29 29.60 13.52
CA LEU A 62 15.17 30.16 12.48
C LEU A 62 14.38 30.90 11.41
N GLU A 63 13.25 30.34 10.96
CA GLU A 63 12.35 30.99 10.01
C GLU A 63 11.79 32.31 10.57
N ASN A 64 11.31 32.29 11.83
CA ASN A 64 10.82 33.49 12.50
C ASN A 64 11.92 34.56 12.65
N THR A 65 13.13 34.14 12.98
CA THR A 65 14.30 35.02 13.10
C THR A 65 14.65 35.65 11.75
N ALA A 66 14.65 34.86 10.66
CA ALA A 66 14.87 35.36 9.31
C ALA A 66 13.80 36.40 8.89
N ASN A 67 12.53 36.14 9.20
CA ASN A 67 11.41 37.06 8.94
C ASN A 67 11.54 38.38 9.72
N ARG A 68 11.98 38.30 10.98
CA ARG A 68 12.26 39.48 11.81
C ARG A 68 13.46 40.27 11.31
N TRP A 69 14.55 39.59 10.95
CA TRP A 69 15.75 40.22 10.39
C TRP A 69 15.43 41.02 9.13
N LEU A 70 14.65 40.43 8.21
CA LEU A 70 14.20 41.14 7.01
C LEU A 70 13.36 42.37 7.39
N GLY A 71 12.41 42.20 8.32
CA GLY A 71 11.57 43.30 8.81
C GLY A 71 12.40 44.49 9.30
N VAL A 72 13.36 44.24 10.22
CA VAL A 72 14.23 45.30 10.76
C VAL A 72 14.99 46.03 9.67
N ARG A 73 15.53 45.32 8.67
CA ARG A 73 16.28 45.94 7.56
C ARG A 73 15.39 46.80 6.68
N ILE A 74 14.18 46.35 6.35
CA ILE A 74 13.27 47.14 5.52
C ILE A 74 12.75 48.36 6.29
N TYR A 75 12.38 48.21 7.57
CA TYR A 75 11.98 49.35 8.40
C TYR A 75 13.08 50.39 8.54
N PHE A 76 14.34 49.96 8.69
CA PHE A 76 15.47 50.87 8.75
C PHE A 76 15.64 51.67 7.45
N LEU A 77 15.59 51.00 6.29
CA LEU A 77 15.66 51.67 4.98
C LEU A 77 14.47 52.62 4.76
N GLY A 78 13.27 52.20 5.17
CA GLY A 78 12.08 53.01 5.08
C GLY A 78 12.12 54.28 5.93
N ASN A 79 12.65 54.17 7.15
CA ASN A 79 12.85 55.33 8.02
C ASN A 79 13.89 56.30 7.45
N ILE A 80 14.93 55.81 6.77
CA ILE A 80 15.87 56.69 6.04
C ILE A 80 15.13 57.46 4.94
N VAL A 81 14.29 56.79 4.14
CA VAL A 81 13.50 57.47 3.10
C VAL A 81 12.56 58.52 3.71
N ALA A 82 11.81 58.16 4.76
CA ALA A 82 10.89 59.09 5.42
C ALA A 82 11.61 60.31 6.01
N THR A 83 12.77 60.12 6.66
CA THR A 83 13.58 61.22 7.21
C THR A 83 14.18 62.10 6.11
N THR A 84 14.59 61.54 4.96
CA THR A 84 15.05 62.35 3.82
C THR A 84 13.93 63.20 3.21
N ILE A 85 12.72 62.65 3.05
CA ILE A 85 11.55 63.40 2.57
C ILE A 85 11.21 64.54 3.54
N MET A 86 11.24 64.26 4.85
CA MET A 86 10.94 65.25 5.88
C MET A 86 11.99 66.37 5.92
N THR A 87 13.28 66.04 5.89
CA THR A 87 14.37 67.02 5.93
C THR A 87 14.38 67.91 4.68
N VAL A 88 14.20 67.34 3.49
CA VAL A 88 14.07 68.11 2.24
C VAL A 88 12.84 69.01 2.26
N GLY A 89 11.70 68.48 2.74
CA GLY A 89 10.47 69.25 2.90
C GLY A 89 10.66 70.48 3.79
N VAL A 90 11.30 70.29 4.97
CA VAL A 90 11.59 71.39 5.90
C VAL A 90 12.53 72.42 5.29
N VAL A 91 13.63 71.99 4.66
CA VAL A 91 14.61 72.90 4.02
C VAL A 91 13.95 73.73 2.92
N MET A 92 13.06 73.14 2.12
CA MET A 92 12.35 73.86 1.06
C MET A 92 11.36 74.91 1.60
N VAL A 93 10.68 74.61 2.70
CA VAL A 93 9.80 75.58 3.39
C VAL A 93 10.63 76.73 3.95
N MET A 94 11.75 76.44 4.61
CA MET A 94 12.66 77.47 5.15
C MET A 94 13.28 78.35 4.07
N SER A 95 13.58 77.79 2.90
CA SER A 95 14.15 78.52 1.75
C SER A 95 13.12 79.39 1.02
N GLY A 96 11.85 79.45 1.49
CA GLY A 96 10.79 80.27 0.91
C GLY A 96 10.25 79.80 -0.43
N ARG A 97 10.72 78.65 -0.95
CA ARG A 97 10.32 78.11 -2.26
C ARG A 97 8.94 77.43 -2.26
N LEU A 98 8.41 77.07 -1.09
CA LEU A 98 7.19 76.26 -0.94
C LEU A 98 6.26 76.73 0.22
N LYS A 99 6.19 78.04 0.49
CA LYS A 99 5.37 78.58 1.60
C LYS A 99 3.87 78.23 1.52
N ASP A 100 3.30 78.09 0.32
CA ASP A 100 1.86 77.87 0.13
C ASP A 100 1.45 76.39 0.03
N ASN A 101 2.41 75.45 0.02
CA ASN A 101 2.17 74.03 -0.31
C ASN A 101 2.50 73.07 0.84
N ILE A 102 2.35 73.50 2.10
CA ILE A 102 2.63 72.68 3.30
C ILE A 102 1.82 71.36 3.29
N GLY A 103 0.59 71.40 2.78
CA GLY A 103 -0.26 70.20 2.66
C GLY A 103 0.33 69.10 1.79
N ILE A 104 1.08 69.44 0.74
CA ILE A 104 1.69 68.46 -0.18
C ILE A 104 2.84 67.73 0.52
N ILE A 105 3.59 68.40 1.40
CA ILE A 105 4.69 67.79 2.16
C ILE A 105 4.13 66.78 3.16
N SER A 106 3.09 67.13 3.91
CA SER A 106 2.41 66.23 4.84
C SER A 106 1.76 65.03 4.13
N LEU A 107 1.16 65.26 2.96
CA LEU A 107 0.62 64.20 2.12
C LEU A 107 1.72 63.27 1.62
N SER A 108 2.84 63.82 1.15
CA SER A 108 4.00 63.04 0.67
C SER A 108 4.61 62.18 1.79
N LEU A 109 4.71 62.71 3.00
CA LEU A 109 5.17 61.96 4.16
C LEU A 109 4.21 60.80 4.49
N THR A 110 2.91 61.08 4.54
CA THR A 110 1.89 60.06 4.85
C THR A 110 1.89 58.93 3.80
N LEU A 111 1.96 59.30 2.51
CA LEU A 111 2.06 58.33 1.41
C LEU A 111 3.37 57.53 1.47
N SER A 112 4.49 58.14 1.84
CA SER A 112 5.77 57.44 1.99
C SER A 112 5.74 56.38 3.09
N LEU A 113 5.07 56.67 4.22
CA LEU A 113 4.94 55.71 5.32
C LEU A 113 3.98 54.57 4.95
N GLN A 114 2.88 54.85 4.25
CA GLN A 114 1.95 53.83 3.78
C GLN A 114 2.58 52.90 2.73
N THR A 115 3.31 53.46 1.77
CA THR A 115 3.99 52.68 0.72
C THR A 115 5.09 51.78 1.29
N LEU A 116 5.74 52.18 2.39
CA LEU A 116 6.72 51.35 3.09
C LEU A 116 6.09 50.07 3.66
N GLU A 117 4.97 50.18 4.37
CA GLU A 117 4.28 49.02 4.95
C GLU A 117 3.79 48.06 3.85
N GLN A 118 3.25 48.60 2.75
CA GLN A 118 2.84 47.81 1.59
C GLN A 118 4.02 47.08 0.94
N LEU A 119 5.18 47.73 0.84
CA LEU A 119 6.39 47.13 0.28
C LEU A 119 6.90 45.98 1.16
N ILE A 120 6.89 46.14 2.50
CA ILE A 120 7.27 45.08 3.45
C ILE A 120 6.36 43.86 3.27
N TRP A 121 5.05 44.10 3.23
CA TRP A 121 4.07 43.04 3.03
C TRP A 121 4.30 42.32 1.70
N LEU A 122 4.51 43.06 0.61
CA LEU A 122 4.79 42.49 -0.71
C LEU A 122 6.04 41.60 -0.71
N VAL A 123 7.14 42.06 -0.13
CA VAL A 123 8.39 41.29 -0.05
C VAL A 123 8.16 39.98 0.72
N ARG A 124 7.46 40.04 1.85
CA ARG A 124 7.14 38.86 2.65
C ARG A 124 6.22 37.90 1.92
N CYS A 125 5.21 38.41 1.20
CA CYS A 125 4.32 37.60 0.40
C CYS A 125 5.07 36.87 -0.70
N VAL A 126 5.93 37.55 -1.47
CA VAL A 126 6.73 36.91 -2.53
C VAL A 126 7.61 35.79 -1.94
N ALA A 127 8.29 36.06 -0.83
CA ALA A 127 9.14 35.05 -0.20
C ALA A 127 8.38 33.88 0.43
N SER A 128 7.18 34.11 0.97
CA SER A 128 6.32 33.04 1.47
C SER A 128 5.82 32.19 0.31
N VAL A 129 5.31 32.81 -0.76
CA VAL A 129 4.80 32.10 -1.94
C VAL A 129 5.91 31.24 -2.58
N GLU A 130 7.11 31.80 -2.76
CA GLU A 130 8.25 31.05 -3.29
C GLU A 130 8.60 29.85 -2.40
N ALA A 131 8.61 30.04 -1.08
CA ALA A 131 8.96 28.98 -0.16
C ALA A 131 7.84 27.93 0.04
N ASP A 132 6.58 28.32 -0.13
CA ASP A 132 5.41 27.42 -0.14
C ASP A 132 5.34 26.59 -1.42
N MET A 133 5.89 27.08 -2.53
CA MET A 133 5.98 26.36 -3.80
C MET A 133 6.81 25.07 -3.70
N ASN A 134 7.68 24.94 -2.69
CA ASN A 134 8.36 23.67 -2.35
C ASN A 134 7.35 22.52 -2.13
N SER A 135 6.16 22.81 -1.59
CA SER A 135 5.11 21.79 -1.40
C SER A 135 4.55 21.32 -2.74
N VAL A 136 4.38 22.23 -3.70
CA VAL A 136 3.94 21.92 -5.06
C VAL A 136 5.00 21.13 -5.80
N GLU A 137 6.28 21.52 -5.69
CA GLU A 137 7.41 20.78 -6.26
C GLU A 137 7.43 19.32 -5.77
N ARG A 138 7.20 19.07 -4.48
CA ARG A 138 7.11 17.71 -3.92
C ARG A 138 5.94 16.91 -4.51
N ILE A 139 4.78 17.54 -4.72
CA ILE A 139 3.63 16.88 -5.36
C ILE A 139 3.93 16.58 -6.83
N ILE A 140 4.59 17.51 -7.54
CA ILE A 140 5.01 17.33 -8.93
C ILE A 140 6.01 16.16 -9.04
N TYR A 141 6.95 16.07 -8.10
CA TYR A 141 7.88 14.94 -8.03
C TYR A 141 7.13 13.60 -7.92
N TYR A 142 6.16 13.50 -7.00
CA TYR A 142 5.37 12.27 -6.82
C TYR A 142 4.41 11.95 -7.96
N THR A 143 4.13 12.90 -8.85
CA THR A 143 3.23 12.69 -9.99
C THR A 143 3.98 12.42 -11.29
N LYS A 144 5.20 12.94 -11.45
CA LYS A 144 5.97 12.86 -12.70
C LYS A 144 7.22 11.98 -12.63
N GLU A 145 7.93 11.98 -11.50
CA GLU A 145 9.27 11.38 -11.39
C GLU A 145 9.27 10.03 -10.67
N THR A 146 8.22 9.71 -9.93
CA THR A 146 8.08 8.40 -9.29
C THR A 146 7.93 7.30 -10.33
N PRO A 147 8.68 6.19 -10.19
CA PRO A 147 8.48 5.01 -11.03
C PRO A 147 7.04 4.54 -10.90
N LYS A 148 6.35 4.44 -12.04
CA LYS A 148 4.97 3.95 -12.13
C LYS A 148 4.93 2.70 -12.99
N GLU A 149 4.04 1.78 -12.64
CA GLU A 149 3.72 0.66 -13.51
C GLU A 149 3.02 1.19 -14.76
N ASP A 150 3.38 0.68 -15.93
CA ASP A 150 2.71 1.07 -17.17
C ASP A 150 1.37 0.35 -17.30
N ILE A 151 0.29 1.11 -17.12
CA ILE A 151 -1.10 0.65 -17.22
C ILE A 151 -1.80 1.52 -18.28
N PRO A 152 -1.79 1.11 -19.57
CA PRO A 152 -2.30 1.92 -20.67
C PRO A 152 -3.76 2.37 -20.51
N GLU A 153 -4.62 1.50 -19.96
CA GLU A 153 -6.04 1.79 -19.71
C GLU A 153 -6.21 2.97 -18.74
N LEU A 154 -5.44 2.97 -17.64
CA LEU A 154 -5.48 4.05 -16.65
C LEU A 154 -4.86 5.33 -17.20
N ASN A 155 -3.80 5.23 -18.01
CA ASN A 155 -3.21 6.40 -18.67
C ASN A 155 -4.25 7.08 -19.59
N ALA A 156 -5.04 6.29 -20.34
CA ALA A 156 -6.12 6.81 -21.19
C ALA A 156 -7.27 7.45 -20.38
N GLU A 157 -7.67 6.85 -19.25
CA GLU A 157 -8.66 7.46 -18.33
C GLU A 157 -8.15 8.80 -17.78
N VAL A 158 -6.89 8.85 -17.36
CA VAL A 158 -6.25 10.08 -16.87
C VAL A 158 -6.18 11.14 -17.97
N ASP A 159 -5.78 10.75 -19.18
CA ASP A 159 -5.74 11.67 -20.33
C ASP A 159 -7.14 12.21 -20.65
N ALA A 160 -8.18 11.37 -20.60
CA ALA A 160 -9.56 11.79 -20.80
C ALA A 160 -10.02 12.79 -19.72
N LEU A 161 -9.66 12.58 -18.45
CA LEU A 161 -9.97 13.49 -17.35
C LEU A 161 -9.24 14.83 -17.50
N VAL A 162 -7.98 14.82 -17.94
CA VAL A 162 -7.19 16.04 -18.21
C VAL A 162 -7.78 16.83 -19.38
N MET A 163 -8.34 16.16 -20.39
CA MET A 163 -9.03 16.82 -21.51
C MET A 163 -10.41 17.39 -21.11
N CYS A 164 -11.01 16.90 -20.02
CA CYS A 164 -12.31 17.34 -19.52
C CYS A 164 -12.26 18.62 -18.64
N ASP A 165 -11.11 19.28 -18.51
CA ASP A 165 -10.85 20.38 -17.56
C ASP A 165 -11.58 21.71 -17.85
N ASN A 166 -12.70 21.67 -18.60
CA ASN A 166 -13.63 22.80 -18.77
C ASN A 166 -14.88 22.72 -17.87
N LEU A 167 -14.95 21.81 -16.88
CA LEU A 167 -16.15 21.69 -16.03
C LEU A 167 -15.86 21.66 -14.53
N LYS A 168 -16.25 22.78 -13.88
CA LYS A 168 -16.75 22.94 -12.51
C LYS A 168 -16.31 21.84 -11.53
N THR A 169 -15.34 22.17 -10.68
CA THR A 169 -14.99 21.48 -9.43
C THR A 169 -16.22 21.00 -8.66
N LYS A 170 -16.67 19.78 -8.97
CA LYS A 170 -17.55 18.98 -8.11
C LYS A 170 -16.69 18.66 -6.88
N LYS A 171 -17.23 18.82 -5.67
CA LYS A 171 -16.51 18.60 -4.40
C LYS A 171 -15.74 17.28 -4.44
N ILE A 172 -14.41 17.35 -4.60
CA ILE A 172 -13.47 16.21 -4.56
C ILE A 172 -13.21 15.76 -3.11
N THR A 173 -13.71 16.53 -2.13
CA THR A 173 -13.63 16.16 -0.72
C THR A 173 -14.88 15.39 -0.30
N LEU A 174 -14.62 14.14 0.10
CA LEU A 174 -15.48 13.16 0.78
C LEU A 174 -16.26 12.20 -0.12
N ASP A 175 -16.00 10.92 0.18
CA ASP A 175 -16.51 9.67 -0.37
C ASP A 175 -16.03 9.33 -1.78
N VAL A 176 -15.11 8.36 -1.85
CA VAL A 176 -14.87 7.59 -3.09
C VAL A 176 -16.17 6.81 -3.34
N MET A 177 -17.12 7.44 -4.02
CA MET A 177 -18.26 6.74 -4.58
C MET A 177 -17.74 5.99 -5.80
N VAL A 178 -17.42 4.71 -5.59
CA VAL A 178 -17.14 3.80 -6.70
C VAL A 178 -18.47 3.57 -7.41
N GLU A 179 -18.66 4.19 -8.58
CA GLU A 179 -19.77 3.84 -9.45
C GLU A 179 -19.51 2.44 -10.02
N ALA A 180 -20.56 1.61 -10.07
CA ALA A 180 -20.48 0.28 -10.65
C ALA A 180 -20.05 0.40 -12.11
N ASP A 181 -18.91 -0.19 -12.47
CA ASP A 181 -18.37 -0.05 -13.81
C ASP A 181 -19.29 -0.79 -14.81
N GLY A 182 -20.07 0.00 -15.55
CA GLY A 182 -21.05 -0.45 -16.54
C GLY A 182 -20.37 -0.89 -17.83
N SER A 183 -19.44 -1.83 -17.78
CA SER A 183 -18.86 -2.45 -18.98
C SER A 183 -18.63 -3.95 -18.78
N ALA A 184 -19.70 -4.67 -18.43
CA ALA A 184 -19.75 -6.12 -18.60
C ALA A 184 -19.79 -6.46 -20.09
N ALA A 185 -18.63 -6.43 -20.75
CA ALA A 185 -18.46 -7.19 -21.98
C ALA A 185 -18.63 -8.67 -21.60
N MET A 186 -19.79 -9.22 -21.94
CA MET A 186 -20.11 -10.63 -21.74
C MET A 186 -19.13 -11.48 -22.55
N LEU A 187 -18.14 -12.03 -21.86
CA LEU A 187 -17.55 -13.31 -22.24
C LEU A 187 -18.13 -14.33 -21.27
N GLU A 188 -19.20 -14.99 -21.72
CA GLU A 188 -19.61 -16.28 -21.16
C GLU A 188 -18.47 -17.28 -21.41
N ASP A 189 -17.52 -17.34 -20.49
CA ASP A 189 -16.58 -18.45 -20.42
C ASP A 189 -16.77 -19.08 -19.04
N LYS A 190 -17.43 -20.24 -18.99
CA LYS A 190 -17.46 -21.08 -17.78
C LYS A 190 -16.02 -21.17 -17.29
N ALA A 191 -15.73 -20.65 -16.09
CA ALA A 191 -14.37 -20.47 -15.60
C ALA A 191 -13.53 -21.74 -15.81
N GLN A 192 -12.72 -21.75 -16.87
CA GLN A 192 -11.72 -22.79 -17.10
C GLN A 192 -10.59 -22.53 -16.11
N SER A 193 -10.19 -23.55 -15.36
CA SER A 193 -9.05 -23.47 -14.46
C SER A 193 -7.79 -23.06 -15.24
N GLY A 194 -6.92 -22.29 -14.61
CA GLY A 194 -5.75 -21.72 -15.30
C GLY A 194 -4.53 -22.63 -15.29
N SER A 195 -3.71 -22.58 -16.35
CA SER A 195 -2.38 -23.21 -16.40
C SER A 195 -1.27 -22.17 -16.15
N LEU A 196 -0.22 -22.57 -15.45
CA LEU A 196 0.93 -21.71 -15.16
C LEU A 196 2.23 -22.46 -15.39
N GLU A 197 3.14 -21.90 -16.19
CA GLU A 197 4.45 -22.49 -16.47
C GLU A 197 5.56 -21.46 -16.22
N LEU A 198 6.58 -21.86 -15.47
CA LEU A 198 7.80 -21.10 -15.25
C LEU A 198 8.94 -21.76 -16.03
N ARG A 199 9.67 -20.97 -16.83
CA ARG A 199 10.80 -21.41 -17.65
C ARG A 199 12.07 -20.65 -17.27
N ASN A 200 12.92 -21.28 -16.46
CA ASN A 200 14.21 -20.77 -15.99
C ASN A 200 14.11 -19.35 -15.40
N VAL A 201 13.12 -19.13 -14.54
CA VAL A 201 12.82 -17.81 -14.00
C VAL A 201 13.88 -17.38 -12.98
N ASP A 202 14.46 -16.21 -13.22
CA ASP A 202 15.35 -15.49 -12.32
C ASP A 202 14.64 -14.22 -11.83
N LEU A 203 14.79 -13.88 -10.55
CA LEU A 203 14.17 -12.67 -9.98
C LEU A 203 15.06 -12.04 -8.90
N ARG A 204 15.19 -10.71 -8.97
CA ARG A 204 15.77 -9.86 -7.91
C ARG A 204 14.85 -8.66 -7.65
N TYR A 205 14.84 -8.15 -6.42
CA TYR A 205 14.00 -7.01 -6.07
C TYR A 205 14.50 -5.67 -6.62
N ARG A 206 15.82 -5.50 -6.78
CA ARG A 206 16.44 -4.30 -7.34
C ARG A 206 17.69 -4.67 -8.11
N GLU A 207 18.03 -3.86 -9.09
CA GLU A 207 19.32 -3.96 -9.76
C GLU A 207 20.48 -3.89 -8.76
N GLY A 208 21.54 -4.68 -9.01
CA GLY A 208 22.68 -4.79 -8.10
C GLY A 208 22.49 -5.69 -6.88
N LEU A 209 21.26 -6.16 -6.57
CA LEU A 209 21.03 -7.15 -5.51
C LEU A 209 21.17 -8.59 -6.02
N PRO A 210 21.48 -9.56 -5.14
CA PRO A 210 21.53 -10.97 -5.50
C PRO A 210 20.16 -11.48 -5.95
N LEU A 211 20.17 -12.51 -6.80
CA LEU A 211 18.98 -13.22 -7.22
C LEU A 211 18.34 -13.93 -6.02
N VAL A 212 17.02 -13.77 -5.88
CA VAL A 212 16.20 -14.46 -4.89
C VAL A 212 15.61 -15.73 -5.47
N LEU A 213 15.19 -15.70 -6.73
CA LEU A 213 14.83 -16.88 -7.51
C LEU A 213 15.91 -17.12 -8.56
N CYS A 214 16.35 -18.37 -8.70
CA CYS A 214 17.48 -18.76 -9.56
C CYS A 214 17.09 -19.96 -10.44
N GLY A 215 16.74 -19.73 -11.70
CA GLY A 215 16.43 -20.77 -12.68
C GLY A 215 15.23 -21.64 -12.27
N VAL A 216 14.18 -21.02 -11.73
CA VAL A 216 12.98 -21.74 -11.29
C VAL A 216 12.19 -22.21 -12.50
N SER A 217 11.94 -23.52 -12.59
CA SER A 217 11.22 -24.15 -13.70
C SER A 217 10.22 -25.19 -13.20
N PHE A 218 8.94 -25.02 -13.53
CA PHE A 218 7.88 -25.99 -13.28
C PHE A 218 6.59 -25.63 -14.03
N ARG A 219 5.68 -26.60 -14.15
CA ARG A 219 4.35 -26.43 -14.75
C ARG A 219 3.25 -26.88 -13.79
N ILE A 220 2.22 -26.04 -13.71
CA ILE A 220 0.96 -26.23 -12.99
C ILE A 220 -0.13 -26.47 -14.02
N GLU A 221 -0.81 -27.60 -13.91
CA GLU A 221 -1.91 -27.95 -14.81
C GLU A 221 -3.24 -27.29 -14.36
N PRO A 222 -4.19 -27.09 -15.29
CA PRO A 222 -5.51 -26.57 -14.95
C PRO A 222 -6.23 -27.40 -13.88
N GLY A 223 -6.70 -26.75 -12.81
CA GLY A 223 -7.49 -27.35 -11.74
C GLY A 223 -6.64 -28.06 -10.69
N GLU A 224 -5.33 -28.00 -10.84
CA GLU A 224 -4.37 -28.61 -9.93
C GLU A 224 -4.25 -27.79 -8.63
N LYS A 225 -4.24 -28.50 -7.49
CA LYS A 225 -3.98 -27.93 -6.17
C LYS A 225 -2.53 -28.18 -5.80
N ILE A 226 -1.75 -27.11 -5.65
CA ILE A 226 -0.31 -27.17 -5.44
C ILE A 226 0.10 -26.51 -4.13
N GLY A 227 0.88 -27.25 -3.34
CA GLY A 227 1.52 -26.76 -2.12
C GLY A 227 2.95 -26.32 -2.41
N ILE A 228 3.29 -25.07 -2.12
CA ILE A 228 4.68 -24.57 -2.16
C ILE A 228 5.21 -24.56 -0.74
N VAL A 229 6.22 -25.39 -0.47
CA VAL A 229 6.81 -25.59 0.85
C VAL A 229 8.30 -25.32 0.84
N GLY A 230 8.89 -25.07 2.00
CA GLY A 230 10.31 -24.78 2.12
C GLY A 230 10.62 -23.92 3.35
N ARG A 231 11.90 -23.82 3.69
CA ARG A 231 12.34 -23.01 4.84
C ARG A 231 12.02 -21.52 4.65
N THR A 232 11.96 -20.78 5.76
CA THR A 232 11.86 -19.31 5.70
C THR A 232 13.00 -18.73 4.87
N GLY A 233 12.69 -17.79 3.98
CA GLY A 233 13.68 -17.19 3.07
C GLY A 233 14.00 -18.02 1.82
N SER A 234 13.34 -19.15 1.56
CA SER A 234 13.60 -19.96 0.36
C SER A 234 13.03 -19.38 -0.96
N GLY A 235 12.34 -18.25 -0.92
CA GLY A 235 11.75 -17.59 -2.08
C GLY A 235 10.26 -17.88 -2.34
N LYS A 236 9.54 -18.52 -1.40
CA LYS A 236 8.11 -18.87 -1.56
C LYS A 236 7.23 -17.65 -1.85
N SER A 237 7.21 -16.66 -0.96
CA SER A 237 6.38 -15.45 -1.14
C SER A 237 6.80 -14.63 -2.35
N THR A 238 8.10 -14.68 -2.71
CA THR A 238 8.62 -14.07 -3.94
C THR A 238 8.01 -14.69 -5.20
N LEU A 239 7.65 -15.99 -5.20
CA LEU A 239 6.92 -16.61 -6.31
C LEU A 239 5.52 -16.01 -6.51
N LEU A 240 4.75 -15.77 -5.44
CA LEU A 240 3.43 -15.13 -5.56
C LEU A 240 3.54 -13.72 -6.15
N LEU A 241 4.55 -12.95 -5.73
CA LEU A 241 4.82 -11.63 -6.29
C LEU A 241 5.18 -11.71 -7.79
N ALA A 242 5.91 -12.75 -8.20
CA ALA A 242 6.26 -12.98 -9.60
C ALA A 242 5.01 -13.34 -10.44
N PHE A 243 4.11 -14.19 -9.94
CA PHE A 243 2.89 -14.60 -10.65
C PHE A 243 1.96 -13.42 -10.96
N MET A 244 1.85 -12.47 -10.03
CA MET A 244 1.02 -11.27 -10.17
C MET A 244 1.75 -10.10 -10.85
N ARG A 245 3.01 -10.31 -11.26
CA ARG A 245 3.91 -9.29 -11.81
C ARG A 245 3.93 -8.03 -10.93
N MET A 246 4.09 -8.23 -9.62
CA MET A 246 4.36 -7.16 -8.63
C MET A 246 5.85 -6.80 -8.60
N VAL A 247 6.70 -7.75 -9.01
CA VAL A 247 8.13 -7.56 -9.24
C VAL A 247 8.46 -8.23 -10.56
N ASP A 248 9.12 -7.51 -11.46
CA ASP A 248 9.50 -8.05 -12.76
C ASP A 248 10.60 -9.12 -12.61
N ILE A 249 10.54 -10.11 -13.49
CA ILE A 249 11.57 -11.15 -13.58
C ILE A 249 12.84 -10.56 -14.22
N SER A 250 14.00 -11.04 -13.76
CA SER A 250 15.31 -10.68 -14.30
C SER A 250 15.75 -11.56 -15.48
N GLY A 251 15.13 -12.72 -15.65
CA GLY A 251 15.47 -13.70 -16.68
C GLY A 251 14.45 -14.83 -16.72
N GLY A 252 14.45 -15.58 -17.82
CA GLY A 252 13.45 -16.63 -18.09
C GLY A 252 12.13 -16.06 -18.59
N ASP A 253 11.07 -16.87 -18.53
CA ASP A 253 9.71 -16.47 -18.89
C ASP A 253 8.67 -17.16 -18.00
N ILE A 254 7.52 -16.50 -17.82
CA ILE A 254 6.35 -17.07 -17.13
C ILE A 254 5.21 -17.09 -18.14
N ILE A 255 4.55 -18.23 -18.28
CA ILE A 255 3.44 -18.43 -19.22
C ILE A 255 2.18 -18.71 -18.41
N VAL A 256 1.13 -17.95 -18.67
CA VAL A 256 -0.18 -18.03 -18.01
C VAL A 256 -1.22 -18.34 -19.08
N ASN A 257 -1.92 -19.47 -18.96
CA ASN A 257 -2.91 -19.92 -19.96
C ASN A 257 -2.33 -19.93 -21.40
N ASP A 258 -1.14 -20.49 -21.55
CA ASP A 258 -0.40 -20.60 -22.82
C ASP A 258 0.04 -19.26 -23.45
N ALA A 259 -0.14 -18.13 -22.75
CA ALA A 259 0.34 -16.81 -23.16
C ALA A 259 1.48 -16.32 -22.25
N PRO A 260 2.56 -15.72 -22.79
CA PRO A 260 3.63 -15.19 -21.97
C PRO A 260 3.16 -14.00 -21.13
N ILE A 261 3.57 -13.93 -19.87
CA ILE A 261 3.09 -12.97 -18.86
C ILE A 261 3.33 -11.51 -19.25
N HIS A 262 4.38 -11.24 -20.02
CA HIS A 262 4.73 -9.89 -20.49
C HIS A 262 3.78 -9.39 -21.58
N SER A 263 3.13 -10.31 -22.32
CA SER A 263 2.14 -9.95 -23.35
C SER A 263 0.78 -9.56 -22.77
N LEU A 264 0.50 -9.94 -21.52
CA LEU A 264 -0.76 -9.66 -20.84
C LEU A 264 -0.74 -8.28 -20.17
N PRO A 265 -1.80 -7.45 -20.35
CA PRO A 265 -1.98 -6.24 -19.56
C PRO A 265 -2.06 -6.57 -18.07
N VAL A 266 -1.34 -5.81 -17.24
CA VAL A 266 -1.19 -6.09 -15.80
C VAL A 266 -2.52 -6.19 -15.06
N ARG A 267 -3.49 -5.31 -15.37
CA ARG A 267 -4.83 -5.35 -14.80
C ARG A 267 -5.53 -6.69 -15.10
N LYS A 268 -5.55 -7.10 -16.38
CA LYS A 268 -6.15 -8.37 -16.82
C LYS A 268 -5.43 -9.58 -16.21
N LEU A 269 -4.11 -9.55 -16.14
CA LEU A 269 -3.32 -10.58 -15.45
C LEU A 269 -3.74 -10.73 -13.98
N ARG A 270 -3.79 -9.61 -13.23
CA ARG A 270 -4.16 -9.61 -11.80
C ARG A 270 -5.64 -9.95 -11.55
N GLN A 271 -6.51 -9.80 -12.55
CA GLN A 271 -7.90 -10.29 -12.46
C GLN A 271 -7.98 -11.82 -12.47
N LEU A 272 -7.02 -12.52 -13.11
CA LEU A 272 -6.97 -13.99 -13.13
C LEU A 272 -6.66 -14.61 -11.76
N PHE A 273 -6.02 -13.86 -10.85
CA PHE A 273 -5.61 -14.36 -9.54
C PHE A 273 -6.49 -13.81 -8.42
N SER A 274 -7.07 -14.66 -7.59
CA SER A 274 -7.71 -14.28 -6.33
C SER A 274 -6.77 -14.60 -5.18
N MET A 275 -6.51 -13.66 -4.27
CA MET A 275 -5.53 -13.85 -3.19
C MET A 275 -6.19 -13.89 -1.82
N ILE A 276 -5.80 -14.87 -1.02
CA ILE A 276 -6.12 -14.99 0.41
C ILE A 276 -4.80 -14.78 1.16
N PRO A 277 -4.56 -13.58 1.73
CA PRO A 277 -3.30 -13.24 2.38
C PRO A 277 -3.16 -13.95 3.73
N GLN A 278 -1.91 -14.02 4.21
CA GLN A 278 -1.56 -14.56 5.52
C GLN A 278 -2.26 -13.82 6.67
N ASP A 279 -2.23 -12.49 6.63
CA ASP A 279 -2.92 -11.62 7.59
C ASP A 279 -4.20 -11.09 6.92
N PRO A 280 -5.40 -11.63 7.27
CA PRO A 280 -6.65 -11.24 6.63
C PRO A 280 -6.99 -9.78 6.96
N LEU A 281 -6.79 -8.88 6.00
CA LEU A 281 -7.09 -7.46 6.16
C LEU A 281 -8.55 -7.16 5.81
N LEU A 282 -9.27 -6.62 6.80
CA LEU A 282 -10.58 -6.01 6.63
C LEU A 282 -10.49 -4.51 6.88
N PHE A 283 -11.15 -3.74 6.01
CA PHE A 283 -11.26 -2.30 6.13
C PHE A 283 -12.42 -1.91 7.04
N GLU A 284 -12.30 -0.77 7.73
CA GLU A 284 -13.44 -0.20 8.43
C GLU A 284 -14.55 0.16 7.43
N GLY A 285 -15.78 -0.26 7.72
CA GLY A 285 -16.91 -0.14 6.80
C GLY A 285 -17.97 -1.20 7.10
N THR A 286 -18.68 -1.67 6.08
CA THR A 286 -19.63 -2.80 6.22
C THR A 286 -19.04 -4.11 5.75
N VAL A 287 -19.64 -5.24 6.16
CA VAL A 287 -19.26 -6.56 5.62
C VAL A 287 -19.46 -6.61 4.11
N ARG A 288 -20.57 -6.04 3.59
CA ARG A 288 -20.80 -5.88 2.14
C ARG A 288 -19.63 -5.21 1.43
N GLN A 289 -19.21 -4.02 1.88
CA GLN A 289 -18.10 -3.27 1.26
C GLN A 289 -16.79 -4.04 1.32
N ASN A 290 -16.58 -4.84 2.37
CA ASN A 290 -15.41 -5.69 2.47
C ASN A 290 -15.51 -6.89 1.50
N LEU A 291 -16.67 -7.50 1.29
CA LEU A 291 -16.81 -8.64 0.39
C LEU A 291 -16.74 -8.21 -1.09
N ASP A 292 -17.36 -7.08 -1.41
CA ASP A 292 -17.47 -6.55 -2.76
C ASP A 292 -17.34 -5.01 -2.73
N PRO A 293 -16.10 -4.48 -2.81
CA PRO A 293 -15.84 -3.04 -2.78
C PRO A 293 -16.43 -2.29 -3.98
N PHE A 294 -16.63 -2.97 -5.11
CA PHE A 294 -17.09 -2.38 -6.38
C PHE A 294 -18.61 -2.53 -6.59
N LEU A 295 -19.31 -3.19 -5.66
CA LEU A 295 -20.76 -3.41 -5.68
C LEU A 295 -21.25 -4.08 -6.99
N GLU A 296 -20.42 -4.96 -7.55
CA GLU A 296 -20.71 -5.70 -8.78
C GLU A 296 -21.59 -6.94 -8.56
N SER A 297 -21.73 -7.39 -7.32
CA SER A 297 -22.42 -8.62 -6.94
C SER A 297 -23.80 -8.36 -6.34
N SER A 298 -24.75 -9.22 -6.72
CA SER A 298 -26.10 -9.14 -6.18
C SER A 298 -26.15 -9.62 -4.71
N ASN A 299 -27.15 -9.17 -3.95
CA ASN A 299 -27.37 -9.66 -2.57
C ASN A 299 -27.40 -11.19 -2.48
N LYS A 300 -27.98 -11.85 -3.49
CA LYS A 300 -28.06 -13.32 -3.53
C LYS A 300 -26.68 -13.95 -3.66
N GLU A 301 -25.81 -13.39 -4.51
CA GLU A 301 -24.43 -13.84 -4.66
C GLU A 301 -23.63 -13.66 -3.38
N LEU A 302 -23.77 -12.50 -2.72
CA LEU A 302 -23.08 -12.24 -1.46
C LEU A 302 -23.47 -13.24 -0.37
N TRP A 303 -24.78 -13.47 -0.17
CA TRP A 303 -25.26 -14.46 0.79
C TRP A 303 -24.89 -15.89 0.40
N HIS A 304 -24.85 -16.21 -0.89
CA HIS A 304 -24.38 -17.51 -1.38
C HIS A 304 -22.91 -17.72 -1.05
N ALA A 305 -22.04 -16.74 -1.31
CA ALA A 305 -20.62 -16.81 -0.96
C ALA A 305 -20.42 -16.98 0.55
N LEU A 306 -21.16 -16.24 1.38
CA LEU A 306 -21.14 -16.39 2.84
C LEU A 306 -21.62 -17.77 3.30
N THR A 307 -22.56 -18.39 2.58
CA THR A 307 -23.04 -19.74 2.87
C THR A 307 -21.96 -20.78 2.55
N LEU A 308 -21.27 -20.64 1.40
CA LEU A 308 -20.22 -21.56 0.98
C LEU A 308 -19.06 -21.63 1.99
N VAL A 309 -18.73 -20.49 2.61
CA VAL A 309 -17.67 -20.39 3.63
C VAL A 309 -18.15 -20.55 5.07
N GLY A 310 -19.44 -20.81 5.30
CA GLY A 310 -19.99 -21.03 6.65
C GLY A 310 -20.19 -19.79 7.52
N MET A 311 -20.17 -18.60 6.94
CA MET A 311 -20.36 -17.33 7.65
C MET A 311 -21.82 -16.86 7.67
N TYR A 312 -22.74 -17.55 7.00
CA TYR A 312 -24.16 -17.19 6.91
C TYR A 312 -24.77 -16.95 8.30
N THR A 313 -24.68 -17.92 9.21
CA THR A 313 -25.31 -17.85 10.55
C THR A 313 -24.73 -16.73 11.40
N ARG A 314 -23.41 -16.55 11.35
CA ARG A 314 -22.71 -15.49 12.09
C ARG A 314 -23.19 -14.11 11.64
N ILE A 315 -23.36 -13.89 10.34
CA ILE A 315 -23.73 -12.58 9.77
C ILE A 315 -25.24 -12.37 9.83
N SER A 316 -26.06 -13.40 9.65
CA SER A 316 -27.52 -13.30 9.75
C SER A 316 -28.00 -12.96 11.17
N ASN A 317 -27.21 -13.30 12.18
CA ASN A 317 -27.51 -12.99 13.58
C ASN A 317 -27.15 -11.55 13.98
N GLU A 318 -26.43 -10.81 13.13
CA GLU A 318 -26.20 -9.38 13.34
C GLU A 318 -27.48 -8.59 12.99
N ALA A 319 -27.79 -7.55 13.76
CA ALA A 319 -29.00 -6.75 13.57
C ALA A 319 -29.10 -6.12 12.17
N GLU A 320 -27.94 -5.79 11.58
CA GLU A 320 -27.80 -5.19 10.26
C GLU A 320 -27.46 -6.22 9.17
N GLY A 321 -27.42 -7.51 9.50
CA GLY A 321 -27.10 -8.58 8.56
C GLY A 321 -25.75 -8.36 7.86
N ILE A 322 -25.75 -8.35 6.52
CA ILE A 322 -24.55 -8.13 5.70
C ILE A 322 -24.04 -6.68 5.72
N ASP A 323 -24.87 -5.76 6.17
CA ASP A 323 -24.52 -4.35 6.28
C ASP A 323 -23.93 -4.02 7.67
N CYS A 324 -23.70 -5.04 8.50
CA CYS A 324 -23.09 -4.86 9.82
C CYS A 324 -21.68 -4.27 9.76
N ARG A 325 -21.36 -3.48 10.78
CA ARG A 325 -20.11 -2.73 10.85
C ARG A 325 -18.91 -3.63 11.13
N VAL A 326 -17.87 -3.43 10.32
CA VAL A 326 -16.52 -3.95 10.50
C VAL A 326 -15.68 -2.86 11.17
N GLN A 327 -15.07 -3.17 12.31
CA GLN A 327 -14.17 -2.25 13.02
C GLN A 327 -12.79 -2.22 12.36
N GLU A 328 -11.94 -1.26 12.76
CA GLU A 328 -10.56 -1.13 12.26
C GLU A 328 -9.81 -2.48 12.31
N GLY A 329 -9.29 -2.92 11.16
CA GLY A 329 -8.59 -4.21 11.02
C GLY A 329 -9.45 -5.45 11.27
N GLY A 330 -10.77 -5.31 11.35
CA GLY A 330 -11.71 -6.38 11.68
C GLY A 330 -11.60 -6.84 13.13
N ALA A 331 -11.28 -5.95 14.08
CA ALA A 331 -11.10 -6.29 15.50
C ALA A 331 -12.29 -7.01 16.16
N ASN A 332 -13.51 -6.85 15.60
CA ASN A 332 -14.72 -7.54 16.05
C ASN A 332 -14.92 -8.95 15.47
N PHE A 333 -13.98 -9.47 14.67
CA PHE A 333 -13.99 -10.81 14.12
C PHE A 333 -12.77 -11.61 14.59
N SER A 334 -12.97 -12.91 14.85
CA SER A 334 -11.84 -13.80 15.14
C SER A 334 -10.93 -13.95 13.91
N VAL A 335 -9.68 -14.38 14.11
CA VAL A 335 -8.73 -14.62 13.02
C VAL A 335 -9.33 -15.55 11.95
N GLY A 336 -9.93 -16.68 12.38
CA GLY A 336 -10.58 -17.62 11.47
C GLY A 336 -11.78 -17.00 10.73
N GLN A 337 -12.61 -16.20 11.39
CA GLN A 337 -13.74 -15.50 10.74
C GLN A 337 -13.25 -14.50 9.68
N ARG A 338 -12.18 -13.75 9.97
CA ARG A 338 -11.59 -12.84 8.98
C ARG A 338 -11.05 -13.60 7.77
N GLN A 339 -10.45 -14.77 7.99
CA GLN A 339 -10.01 -15.64 6.90
C GLN A 339 -11.17 -16.16 6.04
N LEU A 340 -12.27 -16.61 6.67
CA LEU A 340 -13.48 -17.02 5.95
C LEU A 340 -14.11 -15.87 5.14
N LEU A 341 -14.10 -14.65 5.68
CA LEU A 341 -14.53 -13.46 4.93
C LEU A 341 -13.63 -13.17 3.73
N CYS A 342 -12.30 -13.32 3.86
CA CYS A 342 -11.38 -13.24 2.73
C CYS A 342 -11.63 -14.36 1.70
N MET A 343 -11.98 -15.56 2.14
CA MET A 343 -12.39 -16.64 1.22
C MET A 343 -13.69 -16.29 0.48
N ALA A 344 -14.68 -15.71 1.16
CA ALA A 344 -15.91 -15.26 0.51
C ALA A 344 -15.62 -14.17 -0.54
N ARG A 345 -14.75 -13.20 -0.22
CA ARG A 345 -14.24 -12.22 -1.18
C ARG A 345 -13.57 -12.91 -2.38
N ALA A 346 -12.80 -13.97 -2.13
CA ALA A 346 -12.12 -14.70 -3.19
C ALA A 346 -13.09 -15.43 -4.13
N VAL A 347 -14.21 -15.97 -3.62
CA VAL A 347 -15.29 -16.60 -4.40
C VAL A 347 -16.05 -15.59 -5.25
N LEU A 348 -16.27 -14.39 -4.74
CA LEU A 348 -17.03 -13.34 -5.44
C LEU A 348 -16.23 -12.71 -6.60
N LYS A 349 -14.90 -12.84 -6.60
CA LYS A 349 -14.05 -12.27 -7.65
C LYS A 349 -14.30 -12.96 -9.00
N LYS A 350 -14.99 -12.25 -9.89
CA LYS A 350 -15.25 -12.64 -11.28
C LYS A 350 -13.94 -12.80 -12.06
N ASN A 351 -13.94 -13.69 -13.07
CA ASN A 351 -12.82 -13.98 -13.97
C ASN A 351 -11.53 -14.51 -13.31
N SER A 352 -11.58 -14.90 -12.04
CA SER A 352 -10.46 -15.58 -11.40
C SER A 352 -10.36 -17.03 -11.90
N ARG A 353 -9.13 -17.46 -12.21
CA ARG A 353 -8.78 -18.84 -12.62
C ARG A 353 -7.85 -19.52 -11.61
N PHE A 354 -7.17 -18.71 -10.80
CA PHE A 354 -6.24 -19.13 -9.77
C PHE A 354 -6.65 -18.60 -8.39
N ILE A 355 -6.50 -19.43 -7.37
CA ILE A 355 -6.58 -19.02 -5.96
C ILE A 355 -5.18 -19.09 -5.37
N LEU A 356 -4.63 -17.95 -4.96
CA LEU A 356 -3.35 -17.83 -4.28
C LEU A 356 -3.59 -17.74 -2.77
N MET A 357 -3.03 -18.66 -2.00
CA MET A 357 -3.12 -18.66 -0.54
C MET A 357 -1.73 -18.52 0.06
N ASP A 358 -1.52 -17.52 0.91
CA ASP A 358 -0.28 -17.36 1.66
C ASP A 358 -0.55 -17.77 3.11
N GLU A 359 -0.28 -19.02 3.47
CA GLU A 359 -0.75 -19.60 4.72
C GLU A 359 0.28 -19.49 5.85
N ALA A 360 0.00 -18.67 6.87
CA ALA A 360 0.60 -18.84 8.20
C ALA A 360 -0.47 -18.78 9.29
N THR A 361 -1.15 -19.91 9.51
CA THR A 361 -2.23 -20.08 10.51
C THR A 361 -1.70 -20.31 11.93
N ALA A 362 -0.64 -19.59 12.34
CA ALA A 362 -0.24 -19.57 13.73
C ALA A 362 -1.36 -18.89 14.55
N ASN A 363 -1.97 -19.62 15.48
CA ASN A 363 -3.08 -19.19 16.36
C ASN A 363 -4.51 -19.45 15.87
N ILE A 364 -4.72 -20.41 14.95
CA ILE A 364 -6.07 -20.93 14.65
C ILE A 364 -6.24 -22.31 15.30
N ASP A 365 -7.40 -22.54 15.93
CA ASP A 365 -7.74 -23.84 16.51
C ASP A 365 -7.74 -24.93 15.42
N PRO A 366 -7.24 -26.15 15.73
CA PRO A 366 -7.16 -27.24 14.74
C PRO A 366 -8.50 -27.58 14.06
N GLU A 367 -9.62 -27.46 14.79
CA GLU A 367 -10.96 -27.71 14.24
C GLU A 367 -11.36 -26.66 13.20
N VAL A 368 -11.10 -25.38 13.49
CA VAL A 368 -11.37 -24.27 12.57
C VAL A 368 -10.48 -24.36 11.34
N ASP A 369 -9.22 -24.75 11.51
CA ASP A 369 -8.30 -24.97 10.41
C ASP A 369 -8.74 -26.12 9.50
N GLN A 370 -9.14 -27.26 10.07
CA GLN A 370 -9.68 -28.38 9.30
C GLN A 370 -10.96 -27.96 8.53
N TYR A 371 -11.80 -27.14 9.16
CA TYR A 371 -12.97 -26.57 8.50
C TYR A 371 -12.59 -25.68 7.31
N ILE A 372 -11.61 -24.78 7.47
CA ILE A 372 -11.09 -23.93 6.40
C ILE A 372 -10.54 -24.78 5.25
N GLN A 373 -9.72 -25.78 5.53
CA GLN A 373 -9.16 -26.66 4.51
C GLN A 373 -10.24 -27.45 3.76
N SER A 374 -11.24 -27.98 4.46
CA SER A 374 -12.37 -28.67 3.83
C SER A 374 -13.19 -27.74 2.93
N THR A 375 -13.33 -26.48 3.37
CA THR A 375 -14.00 -25.43 2.60
C THR A 375 -13.21 -25.08 1.35
N VAL A 376 -11.87 -24.96 1.44
CA VAL A 376 -11.01 -24.74 0.27
C VAL A 376 -11.19 -25.87 -0.75
N MET A 377 -11.08 -27.13 -0.29
CA MET A 377 -11.17 -28.29 -1.16
C MET A 377 -12.52 -28.40 -1.88
N ARG A 378 -13.61 -28.05 -1.19
CA ARG A 378 -14.97 -28.10 -1.73
C ARG A 378 -15.30 -26.89 -2.61
N THR A 379 -15.08 -25.68 -2.10
CA THR A 379 -15.51 -24.43 -2.72
C THR A 379 -14.65 -24.08 -3.93
N PHE A 380 -13.35 -24.37 -3.88
CA PHE A 380 -12.41 -24.09 -4.96
C PHE A 380 -12.05 -25.33 -5.78
N ALA A 381 -12.90 -26.36 -5.79
CA ALA A 381 -12.63 -27.62 -6.51
C ALA A 381 -12.37 -27.42 -8.01
N ALA A 382 -13.01 -26.42 -8.63
CA ALA A 382 -12.87 -26.09 -10.05
C ALA A 382 -11.75 -25.08 -10.36
N TYR A 383 -11.02 -24.60 -9.36
CA TYR A 383 -9.96 -23.60 -9.53
C TYR A 383 -8.59 -24.26 -9.42
N THR A 384 -7.60 -23.65 -10.07
CA THR A 384 -6.20 -23.97 -9.79
C THR A 384 -5.81 -23.29 -8.47
N VAL A 385 -5.41 -24.05 -7.47
CA VAL A 385 -5.12 -23.53 -6.11
C VAL A 385 -3.62 -23.60 -5.86
N ILE A 386 -3.00 -22.48 -5.52
CA ILE A 386 -1.57 -22.41 -5.18
C ILE A 386 -1.44 -21.90 -3.76
N THR A 387 -0.91 -22.74 -2.88
CA THR A 387 -0.82 -22.46 -1.45
C THR A 387 0.63 -22.44 -1.02
N ILE A 388 1.13 -21.32 -0.50
CA ILE A 388 2.35 -21.33 0.30
C ILE A 388 1.97 -21.89 1.66
N ALA A 389 2.45 -23.08 1.98
CA ALA A 389 2.13 -23.73 3.24
C ALA A 389 3.29 -23.62 4.23
N HIS A 390 3.02 -23.01 5.38
CA HIS A 390 3.89 -23.07 6.55
C HIS A 390 3.56 -24.27 7.47
N ARG A 391 2.34 -24.79 7.40
CA ARG A 391 1.93 -26.02 8.08
C ARG A 391 1.77 -27.13 7.06
N LEU A 392 2.60 -28.16 7.15
CA LEU A 392 2.64 -29.18 6.10
C LEU A 392 1.34 -29.98 6.04
N GLN A 393 0.63 -30.14 7.16
CA GLN A 393 -0.65 -30.86 7.23
C GLN A 393 -1.70 -30.37 6.22
N THR A 394 -1.71 -29.07 5.91
CA THR A 394 -2.71 -28.49 5.01
C THR A 394 -2.52 -28.91 3.56
N VAL A 395 -1.28 -29.23 3.17
CA VAL A 395 -0.94 -29.68 1.80
C VAL A 395 -0.96 -31.21 1.64
N ALA A 396 -1.35 -31.96 2.67
CA ALA A 396 -1.40 -33.42 2.59
C ALA A 396 -2.36 -33.95 1.51
N GLN A 397 -3.46 -33.23 1.28
CA GLN A 397 -4.50 -33.60 0.29
C GLN A 397 -4.26 -33.01 -1.11
N TYR A 398 -3.17 -32.26 -1.30
CA TYR A 398 -2.92 -31.53 -2.56
C TYR A 398 -2.44 -32.46 -3.67
N ASP A 399 -2.58 -32.03 -4.92
CA ASP A 399 -2.21 -32.83 -6.10
C ASP A 399 -0.69 -32.97 -6.18
N ARG A 400 0.03 -31.86 -6.03
CA ARG A 400 1.49 -31.83 -6.00
C ARG A 400 2.03 -30.86 -4.97
N ILE A 401 3.27 -31.11 -4.58
CA ILE A 401 4.05 -30.24 -3.72
C ILE A 401 5.32 -29.82 -4.45
N ILE A 402 5.64 -28.53 -4.37
CA ILE A 402 6.88 -27.93 -4.86
C ILE A 402 7.70 -27.54 -3.64
N VAL A 403 8.87 -28.17 -3.48
CA VAL A 403 9.80 -27.87 -2.40
C VAL A 403 10.81 -26.84 -2.88
N MET A 404 10.77 -25.66 -2.28
CA MET A 404 11.70 -24.55 -2.54
C MET A 404 12.87 -24.57 -1.56
N ASN A 405 14.09 -24.47 -2.09
CA ASN A 405 15.32 -24.35 -1.31
C ASN A 405 16.28 -23.34 -1.94
N ASN A 406 16.70 -22.33 -1.18
CA ASN A 406 17.63 -21.27 -1.62
C ASN A 406 17.31 -20.69 -3.01
N GLY A 407 16.04 -20.35 -3.25
CA GLY A 407 15.61 -19.73 -4.51
C GLY A 407 15.45 -20.68 -5.69
N ARG A 408 15.60 -22.00 -5.48
CA ARG A 408 15.46 -23.03 -6.51
C ARG A 408 14.40 -24.06 -6.14
N VAL A 409 13.84 -24.70 -7.15
CA VAL A 409 13.02 -25.91 -6.96
C VAL A 409 13.95 -27.07 -6.64
N ALA A 410 13.79 -27.67 -5.47
CA ALA A 410 14.57 -28.82 -5.04
C ALA A 410 13.88 -30.14 -5.42
N GLU A 411 12.56 -30.22 -5.21
CA GLU A 411 11.77 -31.44 -5.42
C GLU A 411 10.36 -31.07 -5.87
N ILE A 412 9.77 -31.89 -6.73
CA ILE A 412 8.37 -31.82 -7.10
C ILE A 412 7.81 -33.24 -7.15
N GLY A 413 6.62 -33.45 -6.60
CA GLY A 413 5.93 -34.73 -6.65
C GLY A 413 4.60 -34.71 -5.90
N SER A 414 3.90 -35.83 -5.88
CA SER A 414 2.72 -35.97 -5.03
C SER A 414 3.13 -35.98 -3.54
N PRO A 415 2.25 -35.57 -2.62
CA PRO A 415 2.53 -35.64 -1.19
C PRO A 415 2.96 -37.05 -0.73
N TYR A 416 2.31 -38.09 -1.26
CA TYR A 416 2.61 -39.48 -0.92
C TYR A 416 4.00 -39.91 -1.40
N ASP A 417 4.35 -39.62 -2.66
CA ASP A 417 5.64 -40.02 -3.22
C ASP A 417 6.81 -39.31 -2.52
N LEU A 418 6.63 -38.03 -2.20
CA LEU A 418 7.65 -37.24 -1.53
C LEU A 418 7.88 -37.65 -0.07
N VAL A 419 6.85 -38.15 0.64
CA VAL A 419 7.02 -38.63 2.02
C VAL A 419 7.55 -40.06 2.09
N THR A 420 7.23 -40.90 1.11
CA THR A 420 7.71 -42.29 1.06
C THR A 420 9.18 -42.39 0.61
N ARG A 421 9.63 -41.48 -0.26
CA ARG A 421 11.03 -41.42 -0.72
C ARG A 421 11.99 -41.11 0.44
N GLN A 422 13.01 -41.96 0.63
CA GLN A 422 13.94 -41.83 1.78
C GLN A 422 14.81 -40.59 1.72
N ASP A 423 15.35 -40.26 0.53
CA ASP A 423 16.27 -39.12 0.34
C ASP A 423 15.53 -37.78 0.14
N SER A 424 14.25 -37.72 0.48
CA SER A 424 13.41 -36.56 0.24
C SER A 424 13.60 -35.46 1.29
N ILE A 425 13.86 -34.25 0.83
CA ILE A 425 13.87 -33.05 1.68
C ILE A 425 12.48 -32.88 2.33
N PHE A 426 11.40 -33.09 1.56
CA PHE A 426 10.05 -32.99 2.10
C PHE A 426 9.80 -33.96 3.25
N ARG A 427 10.24 -35.23 3.12
CA ARG A 427 10.12 -36.23 4.19
C ARG A 427 10.81 -35.76 5.47
N SER A 428 12.00 -35.17 5.37
CA SER A 428 12.71 -34.62 6.52
C SER A 428 11.93 -33.50 7.22
N MET A 429 11.23 -32.65 6.44
CA MET A 429 10.36 -31.60 6.99
C MET A 429 9.15 -32.21 7.69
N VAL A 430 8.50 -33.21 7.10
CA VAL A 430 7.34 -33.89 7.71
C VAL A 430 7.74 -34.59 9.01
N ASN A 431 8.85 -35.34 9.02
CA ASN A 431 9.35 -36.01 10.21
C ASN A 431 9.66 -35.03 11.37
N SER A 432 10.06 -33.80 11.05
CA SER A 432 10.35 -32.77 12.05
C SER A 432 9.10 -32.27 12.79
N MET A 433 7.90 -32.54 12.28
CA MET A 433 6.63 -32.21 12.96
C MET A 433 6.33 -33.14 14.16
N GLY A 434 7.12 -34.20 14.35
CA GLY A 434 6.92 -35.20 15.39
C GLY A 434 6.14 -36.44 14.90
N PHE A 435 6.19 -37.50 15.69
CA PHE A 435 5.72 -38.84 15.29
C PHE A 435 4.22 -38.87 14.95
N SER A 436 3.37 -38.33 15.83
CA SER A 436 1.91 -38.33 15.63
C SER A 436 1.48 -37.54 14.40
N ALA A 437 2.05 -36.34 14.19
CA ALA A 437 1.75 -35.50 13.03
C ALA A 437 2.24 -36.12 11.72
N THR A 438 3.40 -36.78 11.74
CA THR A 438 3.95 -37.51 10.59
C THR A 438 3.02 -38.65 10.18
N ARG A 439 2.55 -39.44 11.15
CA ARG A 439 1.62 -40.55 10.89
C ARG A 439 0.30 -40.04 10.31
N GLN A 440 -0.28 -39.01 10.91
CA GLN A 440 -1.52 -38.41 10.40
C GLN A 440 -1.36 -37.84 8.99
N PHE A 441 -0.22 -37.21 8.70
CA PHE A 441 0.10 -36.74 7.35
C PHE A 441 0.15 -37.90 6.36
N MET A 442 0.85 -39.00 6.69
CA MET A 442 0.94 -40.18 5.84
C MET A 442 -0.43 -40.81 5.59
N GLU A 443 -1.26 -40.97 6.62
CA GLU A 443 -2.63 -41.51 6.50
C GLU A 443 -3.49 -40.64 5.58
N THR A 444 -3.39 -39.31 5.70
CA THR A 444 -4.12 -38.36 4.85
C THR A 444 -3.62 -38.40 3.41
N ALA A 445 -2.30 -38.41 3.20
CA ALA A 445 -1.69 -38.44 1.88
C ALA A 445 -1.99 -39.75 1.14
N ASP A 446 -2.00 -40.88 1.85
CA ASP A 446 -2.34 -42.20 1.30
C ASP A 446 -3.83 -42.26 0.90
N ALA A 447 -4.73 -41.81 1.79
CA ALA A 447 -6.16 -41.73 1.49
C ALA A 447 -6.44 -40.87 0.25
N SER A 448 -5.79 -39.70 0.12
CA SER A 448 -5.92 -38.84 -1.07
C SER A 448 -5.33 -39.47 -2.34
N ASN A 449 -4.23 -40.22 -2.23
CA ASN A 449 -3.63 -40.92 -3.37
C ASN A 449 -4.52 -42.06 -3.88
N LEU A 450 -5.18 -42.78 -2.98
CA LEU A 450 -6.13 -43.85 -3.32
C LEU A 450 -7.38 -43.32 -4.04
N VAL A 451 -7.86 -42.11 -3.70
CA VAL A 451 -9.00 -41.48 -4.38
C VAL A 451 -8.66 -41.01 -5.80
N ARG A 452 -7.38 -40.79 -6.11
CA ARG A 452 -6.92 -40.33 -7.43
C ARG A 452 -6.63 -41.47 -8.43
N ARG A 453 -6.43 -42.69 -7.95
CA ARG A 453 -6.26 -43.89 -8.78
C ARG A 453 -7.61 -44.52 -9.09
#